data_AF-W6MD49-F1
#
_entry.id   AF-W6MD49-F1
#
_cell.length_a   1.000
_cell.length_b   1.000
_cell.length_c   1.000
_cell.angle_alpha   90.00
_cell.angle_beta   90.00
_cell.angle_gamma   90.00
#
_symmetry.space_group_name_H-M   'P 1'
#
loop_
_entity.id
_entity.type
_entity.pdbx_description
1 polymer ?
#
loop_
_entity_poly.entity_id
_entity_poly.type
_entity_poly.pdbx_seq_one_letter_code
_entity_poly.pdbx_strand_id
1 'polypeptide(L)' 'MQAKNPFDTKLALQKRLPEGMRAALVDVTDTLDFAWAAVQSVFEGQATPEHALKICELMLLERDRNLREDRRD' A
#
# COMPACT_ATOMS: atom_id res chain seq x y z
N MET A 1 3.87 -31.76 -23.65
CA MET A 1 3.45 -31.33 -22.30
C MET A 1 3.61 -29.82 -22.22
N GLN A 2 2.53 -29.05 -22.07
CA GLN A 2 2.65 -27.63 -21.75
C GLN A 2 3.26 -27.53 -20.35
N ALA A 3 4.50 -27.05 -20.27
CA ALA A 3 5.12 -26.75 -19.00
C ALA A 3 4.24 -25.73 -18.28
N LYS A 4 3.75 -26.05 -17.08
CA LYS A 4 2.99 -25.10 -16.25
C LYS A 4 3.92 -23.95 -15.90
N ASN A 5 3.85 -22.87 -16.67
CA ASN A 5 4.62 -21.67 -16.44
C ASN A 5 4.09 -20.97 -15.17
N PRO A 6 4.95 -20.71 -14.15
CA PRO A 6 4.56 -19.96 -12.95
C PRO A 6 3.96 -18.58 -13.27
N PHE A 7 4.39 -17.94 -14.37
CA PHE A 7 3.87 -16.67 -14.83
C PHE A 7 2.42 -16.78 -15.31
N ASP A 8 2.05 -17.86 -15.99
CA ASP A 8 0.66 -18.07 -16.45
C ASP A 8 -0.29 -18.27 -15.26
N THR A 9 0.17 -18.99 -14.23
CA THR A 9 -0.57 -19.16 -12.97
C THR A 9 -0.77 -17.81 -12.27
N LYS A 10 0.28 -16.99 -12.14
CA LYS A 10 0.18 -15.64 -11.55
C LYS A 10 -0.77 -14.74 -12.35
N LEU A 11 -0.66 -14.75 -13.67
CA LEU A 11 -1.50 -13.94 -14.55
C LEU A 11 -2.97 -14.37 -14.47
N ALA A 12 -3.24 -15.67 -14.39
CA ALA A 12 -4.59 -16.19 -14.19
C ALA A 12 -5.18 -15.78 -12.84
N LEU A 13 -4.39 -15.78 -11.76
CA LEU A 13 -4.83 -15.31 -10.45
C LEU A 13 -5.12 -13.81 -10.45
N GLN A 14 -4.27 -13.00 -11.10
CA GLN A 14 -4.51 -11.57 -11.25
C GLN A 14 -5.80 -11.28 -12.03
N LYS A 15 -6.07 -12.00 -13.13
CA LYS A 15 -7.30 -11.83 -13.92
C LYS A 15 -8.59 -12.18 -13.17
N ARG A 16 -8.49 -12.98 -12.10
CA ARG A 16 -9.63 -13.37 -11.25
C ARG A 16 -9.95 -12.38 -10.14
N LEU A 17 -9.09 -11.39 -9.90
CA LEU A 17 -9.37 -10.34 -8.92
C LEU A 17 -10.33 -9.32 -9.52
N PRO A 18 -11.42 -8.97 -8.82
CA PRO A 18 -12.27 -7.84 -9.19
C PRO A 18 -11.44 -6.55 -9.30
N GLU A 19 -11.82 -5.68 -10.23
CA GLU A 19 -11.02 -4.48 -10.52
C GLU A 19 -10.86 -3.56 -9.32
N GLY A 20 -11.93 -3.34 -8.54
CA GLY A 20 -11.85 -2.55 -7.32
C GLY A 20 -10.89 -3.14 -6.28
N MET A 21 -10.76 -4.47 -6.23
CA MET A 21 -9.80 -5.12 -5.33
C MET A 21 -8.37 -4.97 -5.84
N ARG A 22 -8.17 -5.02 -7.16
CA ARG A 22 -6.85 -4.77 -7.77
C ARG A 22 -6.39 -3.35 -7.50
N ALA A 23 -7.25 -2.36 -7.70
CA ALA A 23 -6.97 -0.96 -7.39
C ALA A 23 -6.62 -0.79 -5.91
N ALA A 24 -7.44 -1.33 -5.00
CA ALA A 24 -7.18 -1.25 -3.57
C ALA A 24 -5.82 -1.88 -3.17
N LEU A 25 -5.40 -2.98 -3.80
CA LEU A 25 -4.10 -3.61 -3.55
C LEU A 25 -2.93 -2.73 -4.00
N VAL A 26 -3.08 -2.03 -5.13
CA VAL A 26 -2.08 -1.04 -5.60
C VAL A 26 -2.00 0.10 -4.59
N ASP A 27 -3.13 0.72 -4.25
CA ASP A 27 -3.17 1.85 -3.32
C ASP A 27 -2.55 1.51 -1.96
N VAL A 28 -2.82 0.31 -1.43
CA VAL A 28 -2.25 -0.16 -0.16
C VAL A 28 -0.74 -0.37 -0.27
N THR A 29 -0.26 -0.93 -1.38
CA THR A 29 1.18 -1.18 -1.57
C THR A 29 1.92 0.15 -1.70
N ASP A 30 1.43 1.06 -2.54
CA ASP A 30 2.03 2.39 -2.73
C ASP A 30 2.04 3.19 -1.42
N THR A 31 0.98 3.06 -0.62
CA THR A 31 0.90 3.68 0.72
C THR A 31 1.98 3.15 1.66
N LEU A 32 2.22 1.84 1.67
CA LEU A 32 3.24 1.22 2.51
C LEU A 32 4.65 1.55 2.03
N ASP A 33 4.88 1.59 0.71
CA ASP A 33 6.16 1.96 0.12
C ASP A 33 6.51 3.42 0.44
N PHE A 34 5.53 4.32 0.38
CA PHE A 34 5.70 5.70 0.83
C PHE A 34 6.09 5.77 2.31
N ALA A 35 5.35 5.07 3.18
CA ALA A 35 5.63 5.10 4.61
C ALA A 35 7.02 4.52 4.94
N TRP A 36 7.44 3.48 4.23
CA TRP A 36 8.78 2.92 4.34
C TRP A 36 9.85 3.92 3.90
N ALA A 37 9.69 4.53 2.73
CA ALA A 37 10.63 5.53 2.22
C ALA A 37 10.74 6.75 3.16
N ALA A 38 9.63 7.20 3.74
CA ALA A 38 9.61 8.30 4.70
C ALA A 38 10.37 7.96 6.00
N VAL A 39 10.26 6.73 6.47
CA VAL A 39 11.04 6.29 7.65
C VAL A 39 12.52 6.16 7.29
N GLN A 40 12.86 5.59 6.14
CA GLN A 40 14.24 5.46 5.70
C GLN A 40 14.94 6.82 5.55
N SER A 41 14.23 7.86 5.11
CA SER A 41 14.81 9.20 4.96
C SER A 41 15.14 9.88 6.28
N VAL A 42 14.46 9.49 7.37
CA VAL A 42 14.65 10.11 8.70
C VAL A 42 15.55 9.26 9.60
N PHE A 43 15.33 7.95 9.62
CA PHE A 43 16.00 7.02 10.53
C PHE A 43 17.15 6.25 9.88
N GLU A 44 17.31 6.34 8.56
CA GLU A 44 18.38 5.70 7.79
C GLU A 44 18.54 4.21 8.16
N GLY A 45 19.71 3.82 8.69
CA GLY A 45 20.00 2.44 9.11
C GLY A 45 19.24 1.96 10.35
N GLN A 46 18.54 2.85 11.06
CA GLN A 46 17.69 2.52 12.20
C GLN A 46 16.20 2.39 11.82
N ALA A 47 15.87 2.53 10.54
CA ALA A 47 14.52 2.29 10.04
C ALA A 47 14.07 0.85 10.34
N THR A 48 12.89 0.71 10.93
CA THR A 48 12.26 -0.60 11.19
C THR A 48 10.87 -0.65 10.57
N PRO A 49 10.33 -1.84 10.27
CA PRO A 49 8.96 -1.97 9.75
C PRO A 49 7.91 -1.34 10.66
N GLU A 50 8.10 -1.39 11.98
CA GLU A 50 7.20 -0.82 12.97
C GLU A 50 7.10 0.71 12.85
N HIS A 51 8.22 1.38 12.57
CA HIS A 51 8.21 2.82 12.28
C HIS A 51 7.34 3.12 11.05
N ALA A 52 7.47 2.32 9.97
CA ALA A 52 6.72 2.55 8.74
C ALA A 52 5.23 2.31 8.93
N LEU A 53 4.86 1.27 9.67
CA LEU A 53 3.46 1.04 10.06
C LEU A 53 2.90 2.20 10.88
N LYS A 54 3.71 2.79 11.78
CA LYS A 54 3.27 3.94 12.58
C LYS A 54 3.08 5.19 11.73
N ILE A 55 3.98 5.46 10.79
CA ILE A 55 3.84 6.57 9.83
C ILE A 55 2.59 6.38 8.96
N CYS A 56 2.35 5.17 8.46
CA CYS A 56 1.16 4.83 7.69
C CYS A 56 -0.13 5.10 8.49
N GLU A 57 -0.18 4.65 9.76
CA GLU A 57 -1.32 4.92 10.66
C GLU A 57 -1.57 6.43 10.83
N LEU A 58 -0.52 7.21 11.12
CA LEU A 58 -0.63 8.66 11.29
C LEU A 58 -1.13 9.36 10.03
N MET A 59 -0.65 8.95 8.86
CA MET A 59 -1.09 9.49 7.57
C MET A 59 -2.58 9.21 7.31
N LEU A 60 -3.04 7.99 7.59
CA LEU A 60 -4.45 7.62 7.42
C LEU A 60 -5.36 8.39 8.38
N LEU A 61 -4.93 8.60 9.62
CA LEU A 61 -5.65 9.41 10.60
C LEU A 61 -5.78 10.87 10.15
N GLU A 62 -4.71 11.43 9.57
CA GLU A 62 -4.72 12.81 9.08
C GLU A 62 -5.59 12.97 7.83
N ARG A 63 -5.52 12.02 6.89
CA ARG A 63 -6.45 11.96 5.75
C ARG A 63 -7.90 12.00 6.22
N ASP A 64 -8.25 11.19 7.23
CA ASP A 64 -9.62 11.14 7.75
C ASP A 64 -10.05 12.44 8.44
N ARG A 65 -9.12 13.20 9.04
CA ARG A 65 -9.40 14.54 9.59
C ARG A 65 -9.69 15.53 8.46
N ASN A 66 -8.83 15.60 7.44
CA ASN A 66 -9.01 16.51 6.30
C ASN A 66 -10.34 16.24 5.58
N LEU A 67 -10.68 14.97 5.35
CA LEU A 67 -11.96 14.60 4.73
C LEU A 67 -13.20 14.97 5.58
N ARG A 68 -13.05 15.14 6.90
CA ARG A 68 -14.14 15.62 7.77
C ARG A 68 -14.23 17.14 7.77
N GLU A 69 -13.11 17.84 7.61
CA GLU A 69 -13.06 19.30 7.51
C GLU A 69 -13.65 19.78 6.18
N ASP A 70 -13.28 19.16 5.05
CA ASP A 70 -13.81 19.49 3.72
C ASP A 70 -15.34 19.30 3.59
N ARG A 71 -15.96 18.51 4.47
CA ARG A 71 -17.41 18.28 4.49
C ARG A 71 -18.19 19.28 5.33
N ARG A 72 -17.50 20.20 6.02
CA ARG A 72 -18.11 21.23 6.88
C ARG A 72 -18.26 22.59 6.17
N ASP A 73 -17.60 22.76 5.04
CA ASP A 73 -17.74 23.90 4.12
C ASP A 73 -18.81 23.63 3.03
#